data_AF-A0A258JRN0-F1
#
_entry.id   AF-A0A258JRN0-F1
#
_cell.length_a   1.000
_cell.length_b   1.000
_cell.length_c   1.000
_cell.angle_alpha   90.00
_cell.angle_beta   90.00
_cell.angle_gamma   90.00
#
_symmetry.space_group_name_H-M   'P 1'
#
loop_
_entity.id
_entity.type
_entity.pdbx_description
1 polymer ?
#
loop_
_entity_poly.entity_id
_entity_poly.type
_entity_poly.pdbx_seq_one_letter_code
_entity_poly.pdbx_strand_id
1 'polypeptide(L)'
;MTPEQLKLVQQLAELGDVTIVKRGTLSLVNAISEMDSKALELILEDDVSYQDTSKTIFLQKLDEVFNEFKKEDKKLIAYKGKCNSNKCSNKNKNGISFVGNISGRYINFIIEENENGSVKDIYSCSDFCTNENAVDKNKKQLSFTVYKDENVSFKPSKAYTFSNNKSISAINELKRFNDTEISKEQIITWVKDYEETYNSIIWVNMFYKDQSPFYNYYQHVRKIYQFIIIEEEASFALEEFSSVNLNEEIQLLKWLVKFEHLQYNLILLHPNIVSEESINSGIINLHQDFKIYFKTEILKNCIGLEELFDKYYYEKLNKYNTLSKEEQENQIPFDDDYEKNSSLKYHLQIRGII
;
A
#
# COMPACT_ATOMS: atom_id res chain seq x y z
N MET A 1 5.66 29.18 37.83
CA MET A 1 5.01 28.87 39.12
C MET A 1 5.85 29.45 40.24
N THR A 2 5.23 30.12 41.21
CA THR A 2 5.92 30.55 42.42
C THR A 2 6.13 29.36 43.36
N PRO A 3 7.07 29.45 44.32
CA PRO A 3 7.27 28.43 45.35
C PRO A 3 5.98 28.12 46.14
N GLU A 4 5.14 29.12 46.45
CA GLU A 4 3.85 28.88 47.11
C GLU A 4 2.86 28.11 46.23
N GLN A 5 2.78 28.43 44.93
CA GLN A 5 1.92 27.69 44.00
C GLN A 5 2.35 26.21 43.89
N LEU A 6 3.65 25.94 43.91
CA LEU A 6 4.21 24.59 43.85
C LEU A 6 3.89 23.77 45.10
N LYS A 7 3.94 24.43 46.27
CA LYS A 7 3.55 23.82 47.55
C LYS A 7 2.06 23.50 47.61
N LEU A 8 1.21 24.40 47.12
CA LEU A 8 -0.25 24.21 47.08
C LEU A 8 -0.63 23.04 46.14
N VAL A 9 0.01 22.98 44.96
CA VAL A 9 -0.22 21.91 43.98
C VAL A 9 0.26 20.54 44.51
N GLN A 10 1.37 20.50 45.27
CA GLN A 10 1.83 19.28 45.94
C GLN A 10 0.85 18.80 47.01
N GLN A 11 0.31 19.71 47.82
CA GLN A 11 -0.71 19.38 48.83
C GLN A 11 -2.01 18.86 48.20
N LEU A 12 -2.43 19.44 47.08
CA LEU A 12 -3.61 18.97 46.34
C LEU A 12 -3.39 17.60 45.69
N ALA A 13 -2.17 17.29 45.28
CA ALA A 13 -1.81 15.97 44.77
C ALA A 13 -1.79 14.89 45.87
N GLU A 14 -1.36 15.24 47.09
CA GLU A 14 -1.42 14.34 48.25
C GLU A 14 -2.85 14.01 48.69
N LEU A 15 -3.81 14.90 48.40
CA LEU A 15 -5.24 14.71 48.69
C LEU A 15 -5.97 13.88 47.61
N GLY A 16 -5.30 13.53 46.51
CA GLY A 16 -5.88 12.75 45.41
C GLY A 16 -6.74 13.56 44.43
N ASP A 17 -6.94 14.86 44.68
CA ASP A 17 -7.79 15.73 43.88
C ASP A 17 -7.09 16.32 42.64
N VAL A 18 -5.75 16.23 42.55
CA VAL A 18 -4.97 16.80 41.44
C VAL A 18 -3.86 15.85 40.99
N THR A 19 -3.79 15.58 39.68
CA THR A 19 -2.66 14.87 39.07
C THR A 19 -1.66 15.89 38.50
N ILE A 20 -0.43 15.93 39.02
CA ILE A 20 0.64 16.78 38.48
C ILE A 20 1.21 16.12 37.23
N VAL A 21 0.84 16.63 36.06
CA VAL A 21 1.39 16.15 34.78
C VAL A 21 2.56 17.02 34.37
N LYS A 22 3.77 16.45 34.30
CA LYS A 22 4.92 17.13 33.69
C LYS A 22 4.79 17.05 32.17
N ARG A 23 4.45 18.15 31.50
CA ARG A 23 4.20 18.21 30.04
C ARG A 23 5.45 18.40 29.17
N GLY A 24 6.64 18.10 29.69
CA GLY A 24 7.90 18.27 28.95
C GLY A 24 8.22 17.08 28.04
N THR A 25 9.13 17.30 27.08
CA THR A 25 9.60 16.28 26.14
C THR A 25 10.12 15.02 26.81
N LEU A 26 10.74 15.11 27.99
CA LEU A 26 11.17 13.92 28.74
C LEU A 26 9.99 13.00 29.08
N SER A 27 8.86 13.55 29.52
CA SER A 27 7.66 12.78 29.83
C SER A 27 7.03 12.21 28.55
N LEU A 28 7.01 12.99 27.46
CA LEU A 28 6.55 12.53 26.15
C LEU A 28 7.35 11.31 25.69
N VAL A 29 8.68 11.40 25.76
CA VAL A 29 9.60 10.33 25.36
C VAL A 29 9.38 9.08 26.19
N ASN A 30 9.22 9.21 27.50
CA ASN A 30 8.95 8.08 28.37
C ASN A 30 7.59 7.44 28.04
N ALA A 31 6.54 8.24 27.83
CA ALA A 31 5.22 7.73 27.48
C ALA A 31 5.21 6.99 26.13
N ILE A 32 5.90 7.52 25.09
CA ILE A 32 6.06 6.81 23.81
C ILE A 32 6.91 5.55 23.98
N SER A 33 7.99 5.61 24.79
CA SER A 33 8.86 4.45 25.05
C SER A 33 8.12 3.30 25.71
N GLU A 34 7.17 3.59 26.60
CA GLU A 34 6.30 2.60 27.24
C GLU A 34 5.02 2.31 26.45
N MET A 35 4.82 2.97 25.29
CA MET A 35 3.62 2.87 24.46
C MET A 35 2.33 3.12 25.26
N ASP A 36 2.37 4.12 26.15
CA ASP A 36 1.31 4.51 27.08
C ASP A 36 0.45 5.66 26.53
N SER A 37 -0.61 5.28 25.83
CA SER A 37 -1.58 6.20 25.21
C SER A 37 -2.28 7.11 26.23
N LYS A 38 -2.53 6.61 27.45
CA LYS A 38 -3.21 7.39 28.50
C LYS A 38 -2.30 8.48 29.05
N ALA A 39 -1.01 8.17 29.23
CA ALA A 39 -0.04 9.19 29.60
C ALA A 39 0.09 10.26 28.51
N LEU A 40 0.08 9.88 27.23
CA LEU A 40 0.13 10.82 26.11
C LEU A 40 -1.09 11.75 26.07
N GLU A 41 -2.29 11.23 26.33
CA GLU A 41 -3.52 12.03 26.40
C GLU A 41 -3.45 13.16 27.44
N LEU A 42 -2.76 12.92 28.56
CA LEU A 42 -2.55 13.89 29.64
C LEU A 42 -1.39 14.88 29.34
N ILE A 43 -0.36 14.44 28.62
CA ILE A 43 0.82 15.24 28.29
C ILE A 43 0.50 16.26 27.19
N LEU A 44 -0.24 15.83 26.15
CA LEU A 44 -0.55 16.64 24.98
C LEU A 44 -1.78 17.54 25.19
N GLU A 45 -1.71 18.76 24.67
CA GLU A 45 -2.71 19.80 24.86
C GLU A 45 -3.85 19.66 23.84
N ASP A 46 -5.09 19.92 24.26
CA ASP A 46 -6.29 19.71 23.43
C ASP A 46 -6.43 20.73 22.29
N ASP A 47 -5.93 21.95 22.50
CA ASP A 47 -6.00 23.08 21.57
C ASP A 47 -4.80 23.17 20.63
N VAL A 48 -3.87 22.23 20.73
CA VAL A 48 -2.69 22.11 19.87
C VAL A 48 -2.94 21.05 18.79
N SER A 49 -2.53 21.36 17.56
CA SER A 49 -2.47 20.39 16.48
C SER A 49 -1.13 19.67 16.46
N TYR A 50 -1.14 18.37 16.22
CA TYR A 50 0.05 17.55 16.08
C TYR A 50 0.07 16.94 14.67
N GLN A 51 1.13 17.17 13.90
CA GLN A 51 1.19 16.80 12.47
C GLN A 51 -0.03 17.32 11.68
N ASP A 52 -0.39 18.58 11.89
CA ASP A 52 -1.53 19.29 11.29
C ASP A 52 -2.94 18.74 11.61
N THR A 53 -3.06 17.73 12.48
CA THR A 53 -4.35 17.16 12.90
C THR A 53 -4.63 17.38 14.39
N SER A 54 -5.87 17.11 14.81
CA SER A 54 -6.26 17.18 16.22
C SER A 54 -5.51 16.16 17.08
N LYS A 55 -5.35 16.45 18.38
CA LYS A 55 -4.79 15.49 19.35
C LYS A 55 -5.47 14.12 19.26
N THR A 56 -6.80 14.08 19.17
CA THR A 56 -7.57 12.84 19.12
C THR A 56 -7.18 11.96 17.93
N ILE A 57 -7.12 12.53 16.72
CA ILE A 57 -6.73 11.78 15.52
C ILE A 57 -5.26 11.36 15.59
N PHE A 58 -4.38 12.26 16.03
CA PHE A 58 -2.95 11.95 16.18
C PHE A 58 -2.73 10.75 17.12
N LEU A 59 -3.35 10.76 18.31
CA LEU A 59 -3.24 9.67 19.27
C LEU A 59 -3.85 8.37 18.73
N GLN A 60 -4.99 8.42 18.04
CA GLN A 60 -5.58 7.25 17.39
C GLN A 60 -4.60 6.59 16.41
N LYS A 61 -3.94 7.38 15.56
CA LYS A 61 -2.97 6.87 14.57
C LYS A 61 -1.70 6.33 15.24
N LEU A 62 -1.24 6.98 16.31
CA LEU A 62 -0.10 6.52 17.07
C LEU A 62 -0.40 5.19 17.80
N ASP A 63 -1.62 5.02 18.29
CA ASP A 63 -2.07 3.78 18.94
C ASP A 63 -2.09 2.60 17.98
N GLU A 64 -2.46 2.81 16.71
CA GLU A 64 -2.33 1.81 15.65
C GLU A 64 -0.87 1.34 15.51
N VAL A 65 0.09 2.26 15.54
CA VAL A 65 1.52 1.92 15.51
C VAL A 65 1.97 1.21 16.79
N PHE A 66 1.50 1.62 17.96
CA PHE A 66 1.80 0.92 19.21
C PHE A 66 1.29 -0.51 19.21
N ASN A 67 0.11 -0.76 18.64
CA ASN A 67 -0.41 -2.12 18.52
C ASN A 67 0.48 -2.99 17.61
N GLU A 68 1.06 -2.43 16.55
CA GLU A 68 2.03 -3.13 15.71
C GLU A 68 3.35 -3.47 16.42
N PHE A 69 3.84 -2.57 17.28
CA PHE A 69 5.00 -2.84 18.13
C PHE A 69 4.69 -3.92 19.17
N LYS A 70 3.56 -3.80 19.89
CA LYS A 70 3.13 -4.72 20.96
C LYS A 70 2.95 -6.17 20.52
N LYS A 71 2.94 -6.46 19.21
CA LYS A 71 3.00 -7.84 18.67
C LYS A 71 4.27 -8.57 19.09
N GLU A 72 5.39 -7.86 19.27
CA GLU A 72 6.69 -8.46 19.60
C GLU A 72 7.47 -7.68 20.67
N ASP A 73 7.37 -6.36 20.67
CA ASP A 73 8.14 -5.47 21.54
C ASP A 73 7.43 -5.18 22.86
N LYS A 74 8.22 -5.09 23.94
CA LYS A 74 7.72 -4.75 25.29
C LYS A 74 7.87 -3.26 25.60
N LYS A 75 8.83 -2.61 24.95
CA LYS A 75 9.13 -1.18 25.08
C LYS A 75 9.89 -0.70 23.85
N LEU A 76 9.93 0.62 23.66
CA LEU A 76 10.75 1.27 22.65
C LEU A 76 11.94 1.95 23.31
N ILE A 77 13.10 1.86 22.68
CA ILE A 77 14.34 2.51 23.11
C ILE A 77 14.48 3.80 22.32
N ALA A 78 14.56 4.92 23.05
CA ALA A 78 14.65 6.25 22.46
C ALA A 78 16.09 6.65 22.13
N TYR A 79 16.35 7.02 20.88
CA TYR A 79 17.63 7.50 20.39
C TYR A 79 17.48 8.89 19.79
N LYS A 80 18.25 9.86 20.32
CA LYS A 80 18.27 11.22 19.77
C LYS A 80 18.87 11.24 18.37
N GLY A 81 18.36 12.14 17.54
CA GLY A 81 18.87 12.36 16.21
C GLY A 81 18.26 13.60 15.56
N LYS A 82 18.32 13.63 14.24
CA LYS A 82 17.79 14.73 13.44
C LYS A 82 17.35 14.26 12.06
N CYS A 83 16.48 15.04 11.44
CA CYS A 83 16.15 14.87 10.03
C CYS A 83 17.39 15.10 9.15
N ASN A 84 17.65 14.16 8.25
CA ASN A 84 18.76 14.20 7.30
C ASN A 84 18.31 14.51 5.86
N SER A 85 17.02 14.74 5.64
CA SER A 85 16.51 15.02 4.31
C SER A 85 16.98 16.36 3.77
N ASN A 86 17.41 16.35 2.51
CA ASN A 86 17.64 17.56 1.72
C ASN A 86 16.38 18.05 0.99
N LYS A 87 15.26 17.30 1.09
CA LYS A 87 14.04 17.53 0.30
C LYS A 87 12.86 18.07 1.12
N CYS A 88 12.99 18.18 2.45
CA CYS A 88 11.92 18.71 3.29
C CYS A 88 12.39 19.90 4.13
N SER A 89 11.43 20.71 4.59
CA SER A 89 11.65 21.89 5.44
C SER A 89 12.15 21.53 6.85
N ASN A 90 12.15 20.25 7.21
CA ASN A 90 12.56 19.76 8.52
C ASN A 90 14.05 19.42 8.58
N LYS A 91 14.84 19.69 7.54
CA LYS A 91 16.28 19.45 7.51
C LYS A 91 16.96 19.95 8.79
N ASN A 92 17.76 19.10 9.42
CA ASN A 92 18.47 19.37 10.68
C ASN A 92 17.61 19.63 11.91
N LYS A 93 16.27 19.53 11.84
CA LYS A 93 15.44 19.58 13.04
C LYS A 93 15.70 18.35 13.91
N ASN A 94 15.76 18.57 15.22
CA ASN A 94 16.03 17.52 16.20
C ASN A 94 14.80 16.64 16.41
N GLY A 95 15.04 15.38 16.72
CA GLY A 95 13.97 14.44 17.01
C GLY A 95 14.48 13.21 17.71
N ILE A 96 13.63 12.18 17.74
CA ILE A 96 13.88 10.93 18.44
C ILE A 96 13.42 9.77 17.56
N SER A 97 14.29 8.77 17.43
CA SER A 97 13.93 7.45 16.93
C SER A 97 13.54 6.56 18.10
N PHE A 98 12.39 5.91 17.99
CA PHE A 98 11.90 4.92 18.96
C PHE A 98 12.03 3.53 18.34
N VAL A 99 12.93 2.72 18.88
CA VAL A 99 13.31 1.41 18.33
C VAL A 99 12.77 0.29 19.22
N GLY A 100 12.02 -0.65 18.64
CA GLY A 100 11.51 -1.83 19.33
C GLY A 100 12.63 -2.64 19.95
N ASN A 101 12.51 -2.93 21.25
CA ASN A 101 13.57 -3.58 22.02
C ASN A 101 13.85 -5.05 21.64
N ILE A 102 12.97 -5.67 20.86
CA ILE A 102 13.08 -7.06 20.38
C ILE A 102 13.14 -7.08 18.85
N SER A 103 12.17 -6.46 18.18
CA SER A 103 12.02 -6.56 16.72
C SER A 103 13.07 -5.73 15.96
N GLY A 104 13.56 -4.65 16.58
CA GLY A 104 14.39 -3.63 15.96
C GLY A 104 13.64 -2.75 14.95
N ARG A 105 12.31 -2.93 14.79
CA ARG A 105 11.48 -1.99 14.02
C ARG A 105 11.50 -0.63 14.69
N TYR A 106 11.24 0.44 13.95
CA TYR A 106 11.39 1.79 14.50
C TYR A 106 10.40 2.78 13.92
N ILE A 107 10.13 3.84 14.68
CA ILE A 107 9.40 5.03 14.22
C ILE A 107 10.21 6.28 14.62
N ASN A 108 10.24 7.28 13.75
CA ASN A 108 11.00 8.51 14.00
C ASN A 108 10.05 9.69 14.06
N PHE A 109 10.25 10.53 15.08
CA PHE A 109 9.53 11.78 15.25
C PHE A 109 10.49 12.95 15.32
N ILE A 110 10.11 14.05 14.69
CA ILE A 110 10.60 15.37 15.06
C ILE A 110 9.68 15.92 16.13
N ILE A 111 10.27 16.51 17.17
CA ILE A 111 9.55 17.08 18.31
C ILE A 111 9.93 18.55 18.38
N GLU A 112 8.95 19.42 18.23
CA GLU A 112 9.12 20.86 18.43
C GLU A 112 8.68 21.23 19.84
N GLU A 113 9.42 22.12 20.48
CA GLU A 113 9.14 22.62 21.82
C GLU A 113 8.83 24.12 21.77
N ASN A 114 7.95 24.56 22.67
CA ASN A 114 7.77 25.98 23.00
C ASN A 114 8.91 26.45 23.91
N GLU A 115 9.05 27.77 24.06
CA GLU A 115 10.08 28.37 24.94
C GLU A 115 9.97 27.92 26.41
N ASN A 116 8.76 27.58 26.85
CA ASN A 116 8.48 27.07 28.19
C ASN A 116 8.76 25.55 28.35
N GLY A 117 9.24 24.88 27.29
CA GLY A 117 9.53 23.45 27.25
C GLY A 117 8.32 22.54 27.05
N SER A 118 7.12 23.07 26.81
CA SER A 118 5.96 22.26 26.42
C SER A 118 6.07 21.81 24.96
N VAL A 119 5.42 20.70 24.61
CA VAL A 119 5.42 20.16 23.26
C VAL A 119 4.58 21.04 22.34
N LYS A 120 5.21 21.61 21.32
CA LYS A 120 4.59 22.46 20.31
C LYS A 120 4.01 21.65 19.16
N ASP A 121 4.74 20.66 18.67
CA ASP A 121 4.30 19.79 17.57
C ASP A 121 5.10 18.47 17.57
N ILE A 122 4.52 17.43 17.00
CA ILE A 122 5.13 16.12 16.78
C ILE A 122 4.77 15.67 15.38
N TYR A 123 5.76 15.34 14.56
CA TYR A 123 5.51 14.80 13.22
C TYR A 123 6.50 13.73 12.82
N SER A 124 6.00 12.76 12.07
CA SER A 124 6.77 11.63 11.56
C SER A 124 7.89 12.05 10.60
N CYS A 125 9.00 11.31 10.61
CA CYS A 125 10.17 11.58 9.78
C CYS A 125 10.66 10.30 9.07
N SER A 126 10.60 10.27 7.73
CA SER A 126 11.10 9.14 6.94
C SER A 126 12.62 9.13 6.76
N ASP A 127 13.25 10.31 6.76
CA ASP A 127 14.69 10.45 6.52
C ASP A 127 15.37 11.04 7.76
N PHE A 128 15.62 10.15 8.72
CA PHE A 128 16.12 10.47 10.05
C PHE A 128 17.45 9.78 10.30
N CYS A 129 18.40 10.48 10.93
CA CYS A 129 19.66 9.91 11.38
C CYS A 129 19.82 10.12 12.88
N THR A 130 19.99 9.01 13.59
CA THR A 130 20.33 8.99 15.02
C THR A 130 21.79 9.42 15.23
N ASN A 131 22.08 10.01 16.39
CA ASN A 131 23.44 10.43 16.74
C ASN A 131 24.36 9.23 16.98
N GLU A 132 23.78 8.13 17.42
CA GLU A 132 24.41 6.82 17.56
C GLU A 132 23.90 5.95 16.40
N ASN A 133 24.71 5.08 15.81
CA ASN A 133 24.27 4.15 14.75
C ASN A 133 23.36 3.03 15.32
N ALA A 134 22.26 3.41 15.94
CA ALA A 134 21.37 2.54 16.72
C ALA A 134 20.22 1.95 15.88
N VAL A 135 19.92 2.55 14.73
CA VAL A 135 18.86 2.09 13.83
C VAL A 135 19.45 1.20 12.74
N ASP A 136 19.04 -0.06 12.72
CA ASP A 136 19.30 -0.96 11.58
C ASP A 136 18.34 -0.62 10.44
N LYS A 137 18.87 -0.03 9.36
CA LYS A 137 18.09 0.37 8.18
C LYS A 137 17.47 -0.81 7.42
N ASN A 138 17.89 -2.05 7.70
CA ASN A 138 17.26 -3.25 7.15
C ASN A 138 15.96 -3.62 7.89
N LYS A 139 15.69 -3.00 9.05
CA LYS A 139 14.45 -3.18 9.79
C LYS A 139 13.36 -2.26 9.25
N LYS A 140 12.11 -2.71 9.36
CA LYS A 140 10.94 -1.95 8.90
C LYS A 140 10.76 -0.68 9.75
N GLN A 141 10.77 0.46 9.09
CA GLN A 141 10.25 1.71 9.66
C GLN A 141 8.72 1.66 9.68
N LEU A 142 8.12 1.80 10.87
CA LEU A 142 6.69 2.01 11.01
C LEU A 142 6.37 3.50 10.86
N SER A 143 5.20 3.78 10.31
CA SER A 143 4.68 5.13 10.11
C SER A 143 3.15 5.09 10.12
N PHE A 144 2.55 6.26 10.27
CA PHE A 144 1.14 6.49 10.03
C PHE A 144 0.96 7.72 9.14
N THR A 145 -0.14 7.74 8.41
CA THR A 145 -0.51 8.87 7.55
C THR A 145 -1.63 9.65 8.20
N VAL A 146 -1.43 10.96 8.29
CA VAL A 146 -2.51 11.93 8.51
C VAL A 146 -2.99 12.35 7.13
N TYR A 147 -4.26 12.08 6.83
CA TYR A 147 -4.82 12.45 5.54
C TYR A 147 -5.17 13.93 5.50
N LYS A 148 -5.19 14.51 4.29
CA LYS A 148 -5.44 15.95 4.10
C LYS A 148 -6.80 16.39 4.64
N ASP A 149 -7.79 15.51 4.61
CA ASP A 149 -9.13 15.71 5.16
C ASP A 149 -9.23 15.49 6.68
N GLU A 150 -8.15 15.01 7.30
CA GLU A 150 -8.00 14.92 8.76
C GLU A 150 -7.28 16.15 9.35
N ASN A 151 -6.78 17.06 8.52
CA ASN A 151 -6.12 18.28 8.98
C ASN A 151 -7.11 19.26 9.62
N VAL A 152 -6.71 19.93 10.70
CA VAL A 152 -7.55 20.93 11.41
C VAL A 152 -7.96 22.11 10.52
N SER A 153 -7.15 22.42 9.51
CA SER A 153 -7.38 23.51 8.56
C SER A 153 -8.20 23.09 7.34
N PHE A 154 -8.57 21.81 7.21
CA PHE A 154 -9.29 21.29 6.06
C PHE A 154 -10.69 21.89 5.95
N LYS A 155 -11.02 22.39 4.76
CA LYS A 155 -12.34 22.91 4.43
C LYS A 155 -12.87 22.14 3.22
N PRO A 156 -13.87 21.24 3.41
CA PRO A 156 -14.37 20.43 2.32
C PRO A 156 -15.06 21.30 1.27
N SER A 157 -14.67 21.12 0.01
CA SER A 157 -15.41 21.69 -1.13
C SER A 157 -16.62 20.82 -1.48
N LYS A 158 -17.56 21.36 -2.26
CA LYS A 158 -18.68 20.55 -2.79
C LYS A 158 -18.19 19.39 -3.66
N ALA A 159 -17.18 19.63 -4.50
CA ALA A 159 -16.58 18.60 -5.34
C ALA A 159 -15.88 17.50 -4.52
N TYR A 160 -15.15 17.88 -3.47
CA TYR A 160 -14.58 16.94 -2.52
C TYR A 160 -15.68 16.09 -1.86
N THR A 161 -16.71 16.73 -1.32
CA THR A 161 -17.79 16.02 -0.61
C THR A 161 -18.48 15.00 -1.51
N PHE A 162 -18.78 15.37 -2.76
CA PHE A 162 -19.39 14.48 -3.74
C PHE A 162 -18.50 13.27 -4.05
N SER A 163 -17.23 13.49 -4.41
CA SER A 163 -16.28 12.42 -4.72
C SER A 163 -15.98 11.52 -3.52
N ASN A 164 -15.87 12.10 -2.32
CA ASN A 164 -15.63 11.34 -1.10
C ASN A 164 -16.82 10.43 -0.78
N ASN A 165 -18.05 10.93 -0.89
CA ASN A 165 -19.25 10.12 -0.66
C ASN A 165 -19.37 8.97 -1.65
N LYS A 166 -18.98 9.16 -2.92
CA LYS A 166 -18.92 8.08 -3.90
C LYS A 166 -17.87 7.03 -3.54
N SER A 167 -16.68 7.46 -3.13
CA SER A 167 -15.61 6.57 -2.65
C SER A 167 -16.05 5.74 -1.44
N ILE A 168 -16.66 6.40 -0.44
CA ILE A 168 -17.25 5.74 0.74
C ILE A 168 -18.30 4.71 0.31
N SER A 169 -19.19 5.07 -0.62
CA SER A 169 -20.26 4.18 -1.09
C SER A 169 -19.68 2.93 -1.74
N ALA A 170 -18.68 3.08 -2.62
CA ALA A 170 -18.00 1.97 -3.29
C ALA A 170 -17.34 1.01 -2.29
N ILE A 171 -16.62 1.57 -1.31
CA ILE A 171 -15.95 0.79 -0.26
C ILE A 171 -16.99 0.06 0.60
N ASN A 172 -18.06 0.74 1.00
CA ASN A 172 -19.11 0.15 1.83
C ASN A 172 -19.88 -0.94 1.09
N GLU A 173 -20.03 -0.83 -0.23
CA GLU A 173 -20.62 -1.89 -1.04
C GLU A 173 -19.76 -3.15 -1.01
N LEU A 174 -18.45 -3.03 -1.23
CA LEU A 174 -17.53 -4.18 -1.07
C LEU A 174 -17.61 -4.78 0.33
N LYS A 175 -17.59 -3.95 1.39
CA LYS A 175 -17.67 -4.41 2.78
C LYS A 175 -18.92 -5.24 3.09
N ARG A 176 -20.03 -5.07 2.35
CA ARG A 176 -21.24 -5.89 2.53
C ARG A 176 -21.04 -7.34 2.12
N PHE A 177 -20.03 -7.62 1.29
CA PHE A 177 -19.65 -8.96 0.88
C PHE A 177 -18.57 -9.59 1.77
N ASN A 178 -18.17 -8.94 2.88
CA ASN A 178 -17.20 -9.54 3.79
C ASN A 178 -17.67 -10.91 4.29
N ASP A 179 -16.72 -11.83 4.35
CA ASP A 179 -16.89 -13.25 4.71
C ASP A 179 -17.80 -14.02 3.73
N THR A 180 -17.98 -13.53 2.49
CA THR A 180 -18.82 -14.17 1.47
C THR A 180 -18.16 -14.23 0.09
N GLU A 181 -18.75 -15.06 -0.77
CA GLU A 181 -18.39 -15.16 -2.18
C GLU A 181 -19.02 -14.01 -2.98
N ILE A 182 -18.23 -13.37 -3.85
CA ILE A 182 -18.70 -12.40 -4.85
C ILE A 182 -18.78 -13.06 -6.23
N SER A 183 -19.88 -12.85 -6.93
CA SER A 183 -20.10 -13.43 -8.27
C SER A 183 -19.36 -12.64 -9.37
N LYS A 184 -19.18 -13.28 -10.53
CA LYS A 184 -18.64 -12.66 -11.75
C LYS A 184 -19.41 -11.40 -12.12
N GLU A 185 -20.74 -11.46 -12.10
CA GLU A 185 -21.63 -10.36 -12.46
C GLU A 185 -21.53 -9.21 -11.46
N GLN A 186 -21.39 -9.51 -10.16
CA GLN A 186 -21.22 -8.49 -9.13
C GLN A 186 -19.90 -7.74 -9.29
N ILE A 187 -18.79 -8.44 -9.61
CA ILE A 187 -17.51 -7.79 -9.94
C ILE A 187 -17.67 -6.86 -11.14
N ILE A 188 -18.27 -7.36 -12.23
CA ILE A 188 -18.49 -6.58 -13.46
C ILE A 188 -19.32 -5.31 -13.16
N THR A 189 -20.44 -5.46 -12.44
CA THR A 189 -21.32 -4.34 -12.11
C THR A 189 -20.60 -3.32 -11.25
N TRP A 190 -19.89 -3.75 -10.20
CA TRP A 190 -19.19 -2.84 -9.30
C TRP A 190 -18.13 -2.00 -10.05
N VAL A 191 -17.36 -2.61 -10.95
CA VAL A 191 -16.38 -1.87 -11.76
C VAL A 191 -17.07 -0.85 -12.66
N LYS A 192 -18.15 -1.22 -13.34
CA LYS A 192 -18.89 -0.30 -14.23
C LYS A 192 -19.53 0.86 -13.46
N ASP A 193 -20.13 0.59 -12.31
CA ASP A 193 -20.84 1.60 -11.51
C ASP A 193 -19.89 2.67 -10.95
N TYR A 194 -18.61 2.33 -10.74
CA TYR A 194 -17.62 3.23 -10.15
C TYR A 194 -16.54 3.72 -11.13
N GLU A 195 -16.62 3.37 -12.41
CA GLU A 195 -15.64 3.76 -13.43
C GLU A 195 -15.49 5.27 -13.58
N GLU A 196 -16.60 6.00 -13.68
CA GLU A 196 -16.57 7.46 -13.76
C GLU A 196 -15.94 8.08 -12.49
N THR A 197 -16.25 7.51 -11.32
CA THR A 197 -15.68 7.98 -10.05
C THR A 197 -14.17 7.80 -10.04
N TYR A 198 -13.69 6.62 -10.43
CA TYR A 198 -12.27 6.34 -10.56
C TYR A 198 -11.57 7.27 -11.56
N ASN A 199 -12.16 7.48 -12.75
CA ASN A 199 -11.58 8.35 -13.77
C ASN A 199 -11.54 9.83 -13.36
N SER A 200 -12.38 10.25 -12.40
CA SER A 200 -12.36 11.59 -11.84
C SER A 200 -11.28 11.81 -10.76
N ILE A 201 -10.68 10.74 -10.24
CA ILE A 201 -9.63 10.80 -9.22
C ILE A 201 -8.29 11.16 -9.87
N ILE A 202 -7.69 12.24 -9.39
CA ILE A 202 -6.34 12.67 -9.76
C ILE A 202 -5.36 12.42 -8.59
N TRP A 203 -4.07 12.59 -8.84
CA TRP A 203 -3.01 12.30 -7.88
C TRP A 203 -3.23 12.95 -6.50
N VAL A 204 -3.81 14.16 -6.43
CA VAL A 204 -4.08 14.85 -5.15
C VAL A 204 -5.14 14.17 -4.30
N ASN A 205 -6.00 13.34 -4.89
CA ASN A 205 -7.03 12.61 -4.15
C ASN A 205 -6.45 11.43 -3.36
N MET A 206 -5.24 10.97 -3.72
CA MET A 206 -4.52 9.92 -2.98
C MET A 206 -4.10 10.36 -1.57
N PHE A 207 -4.26 11.65 -1.24
CA PHE A 207 -4.05 12.19 0.11
C PHE A 207 -5.33 12.29 0.95
N TYR A 208 -6.49 11.84 0.45
CA TYR A 208 -7.73 11.80 1.22
C TYR A 208 -8.04 10.40 1.75
N LYS A 209 -8.57 10.34 2.97
CA LYS A 209 -8.75 9.12 3.75
C LYS A 209 -9.56 8.04 3.04
N ASP A 210 -10.67 8.40 2.40
CA ASP A 210 -11.56 7.41 1.75
C ASP A 210 -11.28 7.27 0.26
N GLN A 211 -10.76 8.31 -0.40
CA GLN A 211 -10.51 8.28 -1.84
C GLN A 211 -9.25 7.48 -2.19
N SER A 212 -8.24 7.51 -1.32
CA SER A 212 -6.99 6.75 -1.51
C SER A 212 -7.22 5.23 -1.46
N PRO A 213 -7.89 4.67 -0.43
CA PRO A 213 -8.27 3.26 -0.44
C PRO A 213 -9.19 2.89 -1.60
N PHE A 214 -10.21 3.71 -1.90
CA PHE A 214 -11.10 3.44 -3.04
C PHE A 214 -10.33 3.30 -4.35
N TYR A 215 -9.39 4.22 -4.61
CA TYR A 215 -8.56 4.16 -5.82
C TYR A 215 -7.78 2.83 -5.89
N ASN A 216 -7.15 2.42 -4.80
CA ASN A 216 -6.40 1.17 -4.73
C ASN A 216 -7.30 -0.06 -4.94
N TYR A 217 -8.45 -0.09 -4.28
CA TYR A 217 -9.41 -1.19 -4.39
C TYR A 217 -9.97 -1.27 -5.81
N TYR A 218 -10.36 -0.13 -6.38
CA TYR A 218 -10.86 -0.08 -7.74
C TYR A 218 -9.82 -0.55 -8.76
N GLN A 219 -8.57 -0.10 -8.65
CA GLN A 219 -7.50 -0.60 -9.52
C GLN A 219 -7.37 -2.12 -9.47
N HIS A 220 -7.36 -2.69 -8.26
CA HIS A 220 -7.20 -4.12 -8.10
C HIS A 220 -8.39 -4.90 -8.67
N VAL A 221 -9.63 -4.52 -8.31
CA VAL A 221 -10.85 -5.17 -8.82
C VAL A 221 -10.98 -4.98 -10.33
N ARG A 222 -10.56 -3.83 -10.88
CA ARG A 222 -10.52 -3.59 -12.32
C ARG A 222 -9.57 -4.56 -13.05
N LYS A 223 -8.42 -4.91 -12.47
CA LYS A 223 -7.53 -5.94 -13.06
C LYS A 223 -8.23 -7.29 -13.17
N ILE A 224 -8.94 -7.70 -12.11
CA ILE A 224 -9.75 -8.92 -12.12
C ILE A 224 -10.83 -8.86 -13.21
N TYR A 225 -11.52 -7.73 -13.32
CA TYR A 225 -12.49 -7.48 -14.39
C TYR A 225 -11.88 -7.59 -15.79
N GLN A 226 -10.65 -7.13 -16.00
CA GLN A 226 -9.96 -7.27 -17.30
C GLN A 226 -9.75 -8.74 -17.67
N PHE A 227 -9.36 -9.60 -16.71
CA PHE A 227 -9.27 -11.04 -16.94
C PHE A 227 -10.63 -11.68 -17.23
N ILE A 228 -11.66 -11.26 -16.49
CA ILE A 228 -13.05 -11.70 -16.71
C ILE A 228 -13.52 -11.41 -18.14
N ILE A 229 -13.14 -10.28 -18.74
CA ILE A 229 -13.52 -9.91 -20.11
C ILE A 229 -12.86 -10.84 -21.14
N ILE A 230 -11.59 -11.18 -20.95
CA ILE A 230 -10.83 -11.99 -21.93
C ILE A 230 -11.02 -13.50 -21.75
N GLU A 231 -11.72 -13.93 -20.70
CA GLU A 231 -11.96 -15.35 -20.37
C GLU A 231 -12.60 -16.15 -21.52
N GLU A 232 -13.51 -15.53 -22.28
CA GLU A 232 -14.15 -16.17 -23.44
C GLU A 232 -13.15 -16.33 -24.60
N GLU A 233 -12.34 -15.30 -24.87
CA GLU A 233 -11.29 -15.36 -25.88
C GLU A 233 -10.21 -16.39 -25.53
N ALA A 234 -9.86 -16.48 -24.24
CA ALA A 234 -8.95 -17.51 -23.74
C ALA A 234 -9.51 -18.92 -23.95
N SER A 235 -10.82 -19.12 -23.78
CA SER A 235 -11.48 -20.39 -24.11
C SER A 235 -11.29 -20.77 -25.57
N PHE A 236 -11.55 -19.84 -26.49
CA PHE A 236 -11.35 -20.08 -27.93
C PHE A 236 -9.89 -20.40 -28.26
N ALA A 237 -8.93 -19.72 -27.64
CA ALA A 237 -7.52 -19.98 -27.84
C ALA A 237 -7.14 -21.41 -27.41
N LEU A 238 -7.62 -21.86 -26.24
CA LEU A 238 -7.40 -23.21 -25.72
C LEU A 238 -8.08 -24.29 -26.59
N GLU A 239 -9.30 -24.05 -27.05
CA GLU A 239 -10.00 -24.95 -27.97
C GLU A 239 -9.22 -25.11 -29.28
N GLU A 240 -8.74 -24.01 -29.86
CA GLU A 240 -7.92 -24.07 -31.07
C GLU A 240 -6.59 -24.79 -30.84
N PHE A 241 -5.98 -24.60 -29.67
CA PHE A 241 -4.74 -25.27 -29.31
C PHE A 241 -4.87 -26.79 -29.29
N SER A 242 -6.04 -27.33 -28.92
CA SER A 242 -6.29 -28.78 -28.87
C SER A 242 -6.05 -29.48 -30.23
N SER A 243 -6.13 -28.73 -31.33
CA SER A 243 -5.91 -29.22 -32.69
C SER A 243 -4.48 -28.98 -33.22
N VAL A 244 -3.60 -28.33 -32.44
CA VAL A 244 -2.23 -28.03 -32.84
C VAL A 244 -1.36 -29.30 -32.76
N ASN A 245 -0.78 -29.69 -33.89
CA ASN A 245 0.19 -30.79 -33.90
C ASN A 245 1.56 -30.31 -33.38
N LEU A 246 1.89 -30.65 -32.14
CA LEU A 246 3.16 -30.25 -31.52
C LEU A 246 4.42 -30.83 -32.21
N ASN A 247 4.29 -31.86 -33.04
CA ASN A 247 5.40 -32.36 -33.87
C ASN A 247 5.69 -31.45 -35.07
N GLU A 248 4.74 -30.58 -35.43
CA GLU A 248 4.89 -29.57 -36.47
C GLU A 248 5.06 -28.20 -35.82
N GLU A 249 6.30 -27.85 -35.50
CA GLU A 249 6.62 -26.60 -34.78
C GLU A 249 6.02 -25.35 -35.42
N ILE A 250 5.89 -25.30 -36.75
CA ILE A 250 5.26 -24.18 -37.45
C ILE A 250 3.79 -23.97 -37.08
N GLN A 251 3.04 -25.02 -36.74
CA GLN A 251 1.67 -24.90 -36.27
C GLN A 251 1.63 -24.24 -34.88
N LEU A 252 2.52 -24.66 -33.98
CA LEU A 252 2.68 -24.06 -32.65
C LEU A 252 3.06 -22.58 -32.76
N LEU A 253 4.03 -22.22 -33.60
CA LEU A 253 4.45 -20.83 -33.78
C LEU A 253 3.33 -19.94 -34.33
N LYS A 254 2.56 -20.44 -35.31
CA LYS A 254 1.40 -19.72 -35.84
C LYS A 254 0.35 -19.48 -34.77
N TRP A 255 0.07 -20.49 -33.95
CA TRP A 255 -0.88 -20.36 -32.85
C TRP A 255 -0.39 -19.37 -31.78
N LEU A 256 0.88 -19.47 -31.36
CA LEU A 256 1.48 -18.57 -30.36
C LEU A 256 1.41 -17.10 -30.83
N VAL A 257 1.76 -16.83 -32.09
CA VAL A 257 1.70 -15.48 -32.67
C VAL A 257 0.26 -14.98 -32.80
N LYS A 258 -0.70 -15.85 -33.11
CA LYS A 258 -2.11 -15.48 -33.26
C LYS A 258 -2.71 -14.96 -31.96
N PHE A 259 -2.33 -15.57 -30.83
CA PHE A 259 -2.86 -15.24 -29.50
C PHE A 259 -1.86 -14.49 -28.61
N GLU A 260 -0.76 -14.00 -29.17
CA GLU A 260 0.33 -13.36 -28.42
C GLU A 260 -0.14 -12.14 -27.61
N HIS A 261 -1.15 -11.40 -28.08
CA HIS A 261 -1.74 -10.29 -27.33
C HIS A 261 -2.38 -10.73 -26.00
N LEU A 262 -2.89 -11.97 -25.92
CA LEU A 262 -3.41 -12.53 -24.67
C LEU A 262 -2.30 -12.83 -23.68
N GLN A 263 -1.11 -13.24 -24.16
CA GLN A 263 0.04 -13.47 -23.29
C GLN A 263 0.42 -12.19 -22.53
N TYR A 264 0.45 -11.05 -23.22
CA TYR A 264 0.73 -9.76 -22.59
C TYR A 264 -0.33 -9.36 -21.56
N ASN A 265 -1.60 -9.61 -21.87
CA ASN A 265 -2.68 -9.34 -20.92
C ASN A 265 -2.60 -10.23 -19.68
N LEU A 266 -2.17 -11.49 -19.83
CA LEU A 266 -2.14 -12.50 -18.77
C LEU A 266 -0.91 -12.45 -17.87
N ILE A 267 0.16 -11.77 -18.25
CA ILE A 267 1.45 -11.81 -17.53
C ILE A 267 1.39 -11.41 -16.05
N LEU A 268 0.36 -10.67 -15.66
CA LEU A 268 0.14 -10.19 -14.29
C LEU A 268 -0.91 -11.01 -13.54
N LEU A 269 -1.44 -12.09 -14.10
CA LEU A 269 -2.48 -12.92 -13.51
C LEU A 269 -1.94 -13.68 -12.30
N HIS A 270 -0.94 -14.54 -12.45
CA HIS A 270 -0.33 -15.23 -11.30
C HIS A 270 0.34 -14.29 -10.29
N PRO A 271 1.19 -13.32 -10.70
CA PRO A 271 1.90 -12.47 -9.75
C PRO A 271 0.99 -11.59 -8.88
N ASN A 272 -0.20 -11.19 -9.36
CA ASN A 272 -1.04 -10.23 -8.66
C ASN A 272 -2.41 -10.75 -8.20
N ILE A 273 -2.96 -11.77 -8.84
CA ILE A 273 -4.35 -12.22 -8.61
C ILE A 273 -4.42 -13.69 -8.20
N VAL A 274 -3.79 -14.59 -8.95
CA VAL A 274 -3.91 -16.04 -8.75
C VAL A 274 -2.65 -16.62 -8.13
N SER A 275 -2.65 -16.86 -6.81
CA SER A 275 -1.54 -17.55 -6.14
C SER A 275 -1.66 -19.08 -6.26
N GLU A 276 -0.58 -19.79 -5.95
CA GLU A 276 -0.62 -21.27 -5.82
C GLU A 276 -1.66 -21.72 -4.78
N GLU A 277 -1.81 -20.97 -3.69
CA GLU A 277 -2.84 -21.23 -2.68
C GLU A 277 -4.25 -21.08 -3.26
N SER A 278 -4.46 -20.09 -4.13
CA SER A 278 -5.74 -19.90 -4.81
C SER A 278 -6.09 -21.10 -5.71
N ILE A 279 -5.11 -21.60 -6.48
CA ILE A 279 -5.29 -22.78 -7.33
C ILE A 279 -5.68 -24.01 -6.50
N ASN A 280 -4.94 -24.26 -5.41
CA ASN A 280 -5.17 -25.41 -4.54
C ASN A 280 -6.50 -25.36 -3.78
N SER A 281 -6.93 -24.17 -3.37
CA SER A 281 -8.18 -23.98 -2.62
C SER A 281 -9.41 -23.82 -3.52
N GLY A 282 -9.23 -23.49 -4.80
CA GLY A 282 -10.30 -23.15 -5.73
C GLY A 282 -10.94 -21.78 -5.48
N ILE A 283 -10.27 -20.93 -4.69
CA ILE A 283 -10.78 -19.64 -4.24
C ILE A 283 -9.71 -18.56 -4.41
N ILE A 284 -10.09 -17.39 -4.91
CA ILE A 284 -9.22 -16.21 -5.02
C ILE A 284 -9.76 -15.12 -4.10
N ASN A 285 -8.90 -14.57 -3.24
CA ASN A 285 -9.23 -13.40 -2.42
C ASN A 285 -9.33 -12.16 -3.31
N LEU A 286 -10.44 -11.42 -3.21
CA LEU A 286 -10.69 -10.24 -4.03
C LEU A 286 -9.69 -9.11 -3.75
N HIS A 287 -9.33 -8.90 -2.48
CA HIS A 287 -8.33 -7.91 -2.06
C HIS A 287 -7.96 -8.16 -0.59
N GLN A 288 -6.70 -7.90 -0.20
CA GLN A 288 -6.17 -8.19 1.15
C GLN A 288 -6.91 -7.51 2.31
N ASP A 289 -7.52 -6.35 2.06
CA ASP A 289 -8.24 -5.56 3.08
C ASP A 289 -9.68 -6.05 3.32
N PHE A 290 -10.15 -7.00 2.52
CA PHE A 290 -11.49 -7.56 2.62
C PHE A 290 -11.42 -9.07 2.79
N LYS A 291 -12.45 -9.62 3.42
CA LYS A 291 -12.66 -11.07 3.47
C LYS A 291 -13.64 -11.50 2.37
N ILE A 292 -13.43 -10.99 1.16
CA ILE A 292 -14.29 -11.26 0.01
C ILE A 292 -13.50 -12.17 -0.93
N TYR A 293 -14.15 -13.18 -1.49
CA TYR A 293 -13.50 -14.11 -2.39
C TYR A 293 -14.37 -14.48 -3.58
N PHE A 294 -13.77 -15.04 -4.63
CA PHE A 294 -14.48 -15.58 -5.79
C PHE A 294 -13.86 -16.91 -6.22
N LYS A 295 -14.58 -17.73 -6.98
CA LYS A 295 -14.08 -19.04 -7.43
C LYS A 295 -13.05 -18.89 -8.54
N THR A 296 -11.98 -19.68 -8.48
CA THR A 296 -10.98 -19.77 -9.57
C THR A 296 -11.60 -20.15 -10.91
N GLU A 297 -12.70 -20.90 -10.89
CA GLU A 297 -13.50 -21.28 -12.06
C GLU A 297 -13.94 -20.09 -12.92
N ILE A 298 -14.07 -18.88 -12.35
CA ILE A 298 -14.40 -17.66 -13.11
C ILE A 298 -13.30 -17.29 -14.13
N LEU A 299 -12.05 -17.72 -13.88
CA LEU A 299 -10.85 -17.40 -14.65
C LEU A 299 -10.12 -18.67 -15.16
N LYS A 300 -10.80 -19.81 -15.24
CA LYS A 300 -10.14 -21.10 -15.52
C LYS A 300 -9.41 -21.13 -16.87
N ASN A 301 -9.96 -20.47 -17.89
CA ASN A 301 -9.39 -20.48 -19.23
C ASN A 301 -8.22 -19.52 -19.29
N CYS A 302 -8.31 -18.37 -18.63
CA CYS A 302 -7.18 -17.46 -18.45
C CYS A 302 -6.00 -18.16 -17.74
N ILE A 303 -6.27 -18.88 -16.64
CA ILE A 303 -5.24 -19.66 -15.91
C ILE A 303 -4.63 -20.72 -16.83
N GLY A 304 -5.46 -21.56 -17.47
CA GLY A 304 -4.96 -22.62 -18.36
C GLY A 304 -4.19 -22.09 -19.57
N LEU A 305 -4.57 -20.90 -20.08
CA LEU A 305 -3.88 -20.27 -21.20
C LEU A 305 -2.52 -19.67 -20.77
N GLU A 306 -2.43 -19.07 -19.58
CA GLU A 306 -1.17 -18.59 -19.00
C GLU A 306 -0.17 -19.75 -18.85
N GLU A 307 -0.59 -20.88 -18.27
CA GLU A 307 0.25 -22.09 -18.12
C GLU A 307 0.81 -22.59 -19.46
N LEU A 308 0.02 -22.48 -20.53
CA LEU A 308 0.42 -22.86 -21.87
C LEU A 308 1.46 -21.88 -22.43
N PHE A 309 1.26 -20.58 -22.26
CA PHE A 309 2.26 -19.59 -22.65
C PHE A 309 3.56 -19.77 -21.87
N ASP A 310 3.51 -19.98 -20.56
CA ASP A 310 4.69 -20.23 -19.74
C ASP A 310 5.48 -21.44 -20.24
N LYS A 311 4.76 -22.49 -20.66
CA LYS A 311 5.37 -23.72 -21.17
C LYS A 311 6.04 -23.54 -22.53
N TYR A 312 5.42 -22.81 -23.46
CA TYR A 312 5.87 -22.81 -24.86
C TYR A 312 6.40 -21.47 -25.35
N TYR A 313 5.82 -20.35 -24.92
CA TYR A 313 6.11 -19.03 -25.48
C TYR A 313 7.55 -18.62 -25.24
N TYR A 314 8.02 -18.61 -23.99
CA TYR A 314 9.37 -18.17 -23.66
C TYR A 314 10.46 -19.09 -24.23
N GLU A 315 10.20 -20.39 -24.34
CA GLU A 315 11.10 -21.32 -25.03
C GLU A 315 11.27 -20.92 -26.50
N LYS A 316 10.15 -20.67 -27.21
CA LYS A 316 10.21 -20.26 -28.62
C LYS A 316 10.76 -18.86 -28.79
N LEU A 317 10.41 -17.93 -27.92
CA LEU A 317 10.96 -16.58 -27.94
C LEU A 317 12.49 -16.63 -27.85
N ASN A 318 13.04 -17.38 -26.89
CA ASN A 318 14.48 -17.55 -26.74
C ASN A 318 15.12 -18.24 -27.95
N LYS A 319 14.48 -19.27 -28.51
CA LYS A 319 14.97 -20.00 -29.69
C LYS A 319 15.07 -19.11 -30.93
N TYR A 320 14.07 -18.26 -31.16
CA TYR A 320 13.95 -17.45 -32.37
C TYR A 320 14.47 -16.02 -32.20
N ASN A 321 14.84 -15.60 -31.00
CA ASN A 321 15.38 -14.27 -30.75
C ASN A 321 16.50 -13.91 -31.76
N THR A 322 16.43 -12.69 -32.28
CA THR A 322 17.33 -12.15 -33.30
C THR A 322 18.28 -11.09 -32.75
N LEU A 323 18.10 -10.71 -31.48
CA LEU A 323 18.87 -9.66 -30.83
C LEU A 323 20.18 -10.20 -30.27
N SER A 324 21.23 -9.39 -30.35
CA SER A 324 22.47 -9.62 -29.64
C SER A 324 22.26 -9.57 -28.12
N LYS A 325 23.25 -10.06 -27.37
CA LYS A 325 23.19 -10.03 -25.90
C LYS A 325 23.16 -8.60 -25.36
N GLU A 326 23.92 -7.70 -25.98
CA GLU A 326 23.95 -6.28 -25.60
C GLU A 326 22.61 -5.58 -25.88
N GLU A 327 21.96 -5.89 -27.01
CA GLU A 327 20.63 -5.37 -27.31
C GLU A 327 19.59 -5.87 -26.28
N GLN A 328 19.68 -7.13 -25.86
CA GLN A 328 18.80 -7.70 -24.83
C GLN A 328 18.99 -7.05 -23.45
N GLU A 329 20.24 -6.84 -23.03
CA GLU A 329 20.57 -6.22 -21.73
C GLU A 329 20.10 -4.75 -21.66
N ASN A 330 19.99 -4.09 -22.81
CA ASN A 330 19.48 -2.72 -22.92
C ASN A 330 17.95 -2.63 -23.07
N GLN A 331 17.24 -3.75 -23.15
CA GLN A 331 15.78 -3.73 -23.19
C GLN A 331 15.20 -3.49 -21.80
N ILE A 332 14.20 -2.62 -21.75
CA ILE A 332 13.33 -2.49 -20.60
C ILE A 332 12.16 -3.46 -20.84
N PRO A 333 12.01 -4.51 -20.03
CA PRO A 333 10.84 -5.39 -20.12
C PRO A 333 9.56 -4.57 -19.99
N PHE A 334 8.57 -4.85 -20.83
CA PHE A 334 7.23 -4.22 -20.78
C PHE A 334 7.18 -2.72 -21.10
N ASP A 335 8.18 -2.19 -21.80
CA ASP A 335 8.09 -0.87 -22.45
C ASP A 335 7.12 -0.92 -23.65
N ASP A 336 6.53 0.21 -24.04
CA ASP A 336 5.56 0.34 -25.14
C ASP A 336 6.14 -0.10 -26.51
N ASP A 337 7.47 -0.20 -26.59
CA ASP A 337 8.21 -0.66 -27.76
C ASP A 337 8.67 -2.12 -27.68
N TYR A 338 8.47 -2.80 -26.54
CA TYR A 338 8.84 -4.21 -26.35
C TYR A 338 8.10 -5.13 -27.32
N GLU A 339 6.78 -4.94 -27.49
CA GLU A 339 5.98 -5.74 -28.44
C GLU A 339 6.46 -5.56 -29.89
N LYS A 340 6.94 -4.35 -30.23
CA LYS A 340 7.36 -4.01 -31.60
C LYS A 340 8.74 -4.54 -31.95
N ASN A 341 9.60 -4.73 -30.96
CA ASN A 341 11.03 -4.99 -31.16
C ASN A 341 11.53 -6.29 -30.50
N SER A 342 10.68 -6.99 -29.75
CA SER A 342 11.09 -8.14 -28.92
C SER A 342 10.04 -9.25 -28.79
N SER A 343 8.90 -9.14 -29.49
CA SER A 343 7.88 -10.19 -29.50
C SER A 343 8.35 -11.43 -30.29
N LEU A 344 7.74 -12.58 -30.02
CA LEU A 344 7.98 -13.79 -30.82
C LEU A 344 7.61 -13.52 -32.28
N LYS A 345 6.49 -12.82 -32.52
CA LYS A 345 6.09 -12.40 -33.86
C LYS A 345 7.17 -11.57 -34.56
N TYR A 346 7.74 -10.58 -33.89
CA TYR A 346 8.81 -9.75 -34.45
C TYR A 346 10.00 -10.60 -34.90
N HIS A 347 10.50 -11.49 -34.04
CA HIS A 347 11.64 -12.32 -34.35
C HIS A 347 11.38 -13.31 -35.49
N LEU A 348 10.17 -13.90 -35.54
CA LEU A 348 9.78 -14.81 -36.62
C LEU A 348 9.67 -14.10 -37.97
N GLN A 349 9.18 -12.86 -37.99
CA GLN A 349 9.11 -12.02 -39.19
C GLN A 349 10.50 -11.68 -39.73
N ILE A 350 11.44 -11.27 -38.86
CA ILE A 350 12.82 -11.00 -39.27
C ILE A 350 13.49 -12.24 -39.88
N ARG A 351 13.18 -13.42 -39.33
CA ARG A 351 13.70 -14.69 -39.84
C ARG A 351 12.98 -15.20 -41.09
N GLY A 352 11.91 -14.54 -41.54
CA GLY A 352 11.11 -14.97 -42.69
C GLY A 352 10.36 -16.28 -42.48
N ILE A 353 10.00 -16.61 -41.24
CA ILE A 353 9.29 -17.84 -40.88
C ILE A 353 7.77 -17.66 -41.01
N ILE A 354 7.28 -16.45 -40.73
CA ILE A 354 5.85 -16.06 -40.82
C ILE A 354 5.65 -14.81 -41.65
#